data_AF-A0A7Y2UQ95-F1
#
_entry.id   AF-A0A7Y2UQ95-F1
#
_cell.length_a   1.000
_cell.length_b   1.000
_cell.length_c   1.000
_cell.angle_alpha   90.00
_cell.angle_beta   90.00
_cell.angle_gamma   90.00
#
_symmetry.space_group_name_H-M   'P 1'
#
loop_
_entity.id
_entity.type
_entity.pdbx_description
1 polymer ?
#
loop_
_entity_poly.entity_id
_entity_poly.type
_entity_poly.pdbx_seq_one_letter_code
_entity_poly.pdbx_strand_id
1 'polypeptide(L)'
;MESQSSTGRLQKFSEKTVYFIGILVSLLHIYFNVFSVLPTLTQNALHYSGFAILCGLVYPLSRSLNKERGKIEFGLSLAFGVTGACCAVYLISMEDAIYARGVHLNQGEWIAGIILILSAIEFTRRTTGLIIPVLIILALTYVGWWGAMVGGVFKFSGLTPETILFRSIYGDDGLFGTIARISSTFVFMFILFGAFLLRSGAGDFVINLARAMAGRFVGGPGLVAVFASGLTGTISGSAVANTASTGVITIPLMKKAGFEAKFAAGVEA
;
A
#
# COMPACT_ATOMS: atom_id res chain seq x y z
N MET A 1 -30.79 -15.83 -12.93
CA MET A 1 -29.72 -15.82 -13.96
C MET A 1 -29.17 -14.41 -14.28
N GLU A 2 -29.92 -13.32 -14.07
CA GLU A 2 -29.39 -11.95 -14.31
C GLU A 2 -28.32 -11.45 -13.32
N SER A 3 -28.37 -11.89 -12.06
CA SER A 3 -27.43 -11.45 -11.01
C SER A 3 -25.97 -11.86 -11.32
N GLN A 4 -25.74 -13.13 -11.68
CA GLN A 4 -24.40 -13.68 -11.99
C GLN A 4 -23.76 -13.07 -13.26
N SER A 5 -24.57 -12.69 -14.26
CA SER A 5 -24.12 -11.97 -15.47
C SER A 5 -23.63 -10.56 -15.18
N SER A 6 -24.19 -9.93 -14.14
CA SER A 6 -23.86 -8.56 -13.76
C SER A 6 -22.58 -8.48 -12.92
N THR A 7 -22.33 -9.45 -12.04
CA THR A 7 -21.11 -9.51 -11.23
C THR A 7 -19.88 -9.76 -12.09
N GLY A 8 -19.94 -10.72 -13.03
CA GLY A 8 -18.80 -11.01 -13.90
C GLY A 8 -18.38 -9.83 -14.81
N ARG A 9 -19.33 -8.97 -15.19
CA ARG A 9 -19.03 -7.72 -15.92
C ARG A 9 -18.35 -6.68 -15.04
N LEU A 10 -18.77 -6.53 -13.79
CA LEU A 10 -18.14 -5.61 -12.83
C LEU A 10 -16.72 -6.04 -12.51
N GLN A 11 -16.47 -7.33 -12.37
CA GLN A 11 -15.14 -7.86 -12.11
C GLN A 11 -14.18 -7.56 -13.27
N LYS A 12 -14.58 -7.87 -14.51
CA LYS A 12 -13.78 -7.54 -15.70
C LYS A 12 -13.55 -6.03 -15.87
N PHE A 13 -14.56 -5.21 -15.57
CA PHE A 13 -14.43 -3.75 -15.59
C PHE A 13 -13.45 -3.26 -14.52
N SER A 14 -13.54 -3.79 -13.30
CA SER A 14 -12.64 -3.47 -12.19
C SER A 14 -11.20 -3.84 -12.54
N GLU A 15 -10.95 -5.05 -13.05
CA GLU A 15 -9.62 -5.51 -13.46
C GLU A 15 -9.00 -4.59 -14.54
N LYS A 16 -9.79 -4.24 -15.57
CA LYS A 16 -9.33 -3.33 -16.63
C LYS A 16 -9.04 -1.94 -16.07
N THR A 17 -9.88 -1.43 -15.18
CA THR A 17 -9.70 -0.11 -14.57
C THR A 17 -8.48 -0.07 -13.65
N VAL A 18 -8.30 -1.09 -12.81
CA VAL A 18 -7.12 -1.26 -11.96
C VAL A 18 -5.85 -1.32 -12.80
N TYR A 19 -5.88 -2.02 -13.95
CA TYR A 19 -4.74 -2.08 -14.87
C TYR A 19 -4.35 -0.68 -15.39
N PHE A 20 -5.30 0.08 -15.94
CA PHE A 20 -5.00 1.42 -16.48
C PHE A 20 -4.57 2.41 -15.40
N ILE A 21 -5.22 2.39 -14.23
CA ILE A 21 -4.83 3.27 -13.12
C ILE A 21 -3.46 2.84 -12.57
N GLY A 22 -3.17 1.54 -12.48
CA GLY A 22 -1.87 1.04 -12.08
C GLY A 22 -0.75 1.51 -13.02
N ILE A 23 -0.98 1.50 -14.34
CA ILE A 23 -0.07 2.09 -15.32
C ILE A 23 0.11 3.58 -15.06
N LEU A 24 -0.99 4.33 -14.92
CA LEU A 24 -0.93 5.77 -14.70
C LEU A 24 -0.16 6.13 -13.42
N VAL A 25 -0.45 5.45 -12.31
CA VAL A 25 0.24 5.63 -11.04
C VAL A 25 1.73 5.30 -11.19
N SER A 26 2.07 4.21 -11.90
CA SER A 26 3.47 3.83 -12.14
C SER A 26 4.22 4.86 -12.98
N LEU A 27 3.61 5.35 -14.07
CA LEU A 27 4.20 6.37 -14.93
C LEU A 27 4.37 7.70 -14.19
N LEU A 28 3.36 8.12 -13.42
CA LEU A 28 3.46 9.31 -12.56
C LEU A 28 4.61 9.16 -11.58
N HIS A 29 4.79 7.95 -11.03
CA HIS A 29 5.84 7.70 -10.07
C HIS A 29 7.25 7.66 -10.66
N ILE A 30 7.39 7.19 -11.90
CA ILE A 30 8.64 7.29 -12.64
C ILE A 30 8.91 8.78 -12.94
N TYR A 31 7.89 9.52 -13.38
CA TYR A 31 8.01 10.93 -13.73
C TYR A 31 8.55 11.77 -12.56
N PHE A 32 7.93 11.69 -11.38
CA PHE A 32 8.32 12.55 -10.26
C PHE A 32 9.60 12.13 -9.51
N ASN A 33 10.11 10.90 -9.70
CA ASN A 33 11.33 10.42 -9.04
C ASN A 33 12.55 10.46 -9.97
N VAL A 34 12.35 10.53 -11.29
CA VAL A 34 13.44 10.50 -12.28
C VAL A 34 13.57 11.82 -13.02
N PHE A 35 12.45 12.45 -13.38
CA PHE A 35 12.45 13.56 -14.35
C PHE A 35 12.02 14.91 -13.78
N SER A 36 11.40 14.93 -12.59
CA SER A 36 10.85 16.15 -11.99
C SER A 36 11.32 16.32 -10.54
N VAL A 37 11.21 17.54 -10.04
CA VAL A 37 11.39 17.88 -8.63
C VAL A 37 10.09 18.55 -8.17
N LEU A 38 9.24 17.78 -7.48
CA LEU A 38 8.00 18.28 -6.90
C LEU A 38 8.17 18.56 -5.40
N PRO A 39 7.41 19.50 -4.83
CA PRO A 39 7.29 19.62 -3.38
C PRO A 39 6.85 18.28 -2.77
N THR A 40 7.47 17.91 -1.64
CA THR A 40 7.22 16.63 -0.97
C THR A 40 5.73 16.42 -0.69
N LEU A 41 5.04 17.45 -0.21
CA LEU A 41 3.61 17.39 0.10
C LEU A 41 2.79 17.03 -1.14
N THR A 42 3.03 17.75 -2.25
CA THR A 42 2.36 17.51 -3.53
C THR A 42 2.58 16.08 -4.04
N GLN A 43 3.85 15.63 -4.05
CA GLN A 43 4.19 14.27 -4.46
C GLN A 43 3.49 13.22 -3.58
N ASN A 44 3.50 13.40 -2.26
CA ASN A 44 2.96 12.43 -1.31
C ASN A 44 1.44 12.32 -1.37
N ALA A 45 0.74 13.41 -1.63
CA ALA A 45 -0.71 13.33 -1.78
C ALA A 45 -1.13 12.87 -3.18
N LEU A 46 -0.36 13.14 -4.24
CA LEU A 46 -0.59 12.50 -5.54
C LEU A 46 -0.41 10.98 -5.44
N HIS A 47 0.62 10.55 -4.71
CA HIS A 47 0.81 9.15 -4.31
C HIS A 47 -0.43 8.64 -3.58
N TYR A 48 -0.84 9.29 -2.48
CA TYR A 48 -2.04 8.90 -1.73
C TYR A 48 -3.31 8.86 -2.59
N SER A 49 -3.51 9.84 -3.48
CA SER A 49 -4.69 9.95 -4.35
C SER A 49 -4.81 8.76 -5.31
N GLY A 50 -3.69 8.37 -5.93
CA GLY A 50 -3.66 7.18 -6.78
C GLY A 50 -4.00 5.91 -5.99
N PHE A 51 -3.42 5.76 -4.80
CA PHE A 51 -3.66 4.61 -3.94
C PHE A 51 -5.05 4.59 -3.30
N ALA A 52 -5.67 5.74 -3.03
CA ALA A 52 -7.03 5.85 -2.54
C ALA A 52 -8.04 5.31 -3.56
N ILE A 53 -7.87 5.67 -4.84
CA ILE A 53 -8.70 5.16 -5.94
C ILE A 53 -8.48 3.65 -6.12
N LEU A 54 -7.23 3.21 -6.15
CA LEU A 54 -6.90 1.78 -6.23
C LEU A 54 -7.48 1.00 -5.05
N CYS A 55 -7.42 1.54 -3.84
CA CYS A 55 -8.01 0.91 -2.66
C CYS A 55 -9.53 0.78 -2.79
N GLY A 56 -10.23 1.80 -3.32
CA GLY A 56 -11.67 1.75 -3.58
C GLY A 56 -12.05 0.72 -4.64
N LEU A 57 -11.20 0.49 -5.63
CA LEU A 57 -11.40 -0.51 -6.68
C LEU A 57 -11.14 -1.94 -6.21
N VAL A 58 -10.04 -2.15 -5.48
CA VAL A 58 -9.55 -3.49 -5.10
C VAL A 58 -10.23 -4.00 -3.83
N TYR A 59 -10.36 -3.16 -2.80
CA TYR A 59 -10.81 -3.60 -1.47
C TYR A 59 -12.28 -3.21 -1.19
N PRO A 60 -13.18 -4.19 -0.95
CA PRO A 60 -14.57 -3.92 -0.60
C PRO A 60 -14.73 -3.26 0.79
N LEU A 61 -15.86 -2.57 0.99
CA LEU A 61 -16.24 -1.92 2.26
C LEU A 61 -16.51 -2.95 3.37
N SER A 62 -17.23 -4.03 3.04
CA SER A 62 -17.59 -5.09 3.97
C SER A 62 -16.63 -6.28 3.86
N ARG A 63 -16.21 -6.83 5.01
CA ARG A 63 -15.46 -8.10 5.11
C ARG A 63 -16.36 -9.31 4.82
N SER A 64 -17.27 -9.24 3.85
CA SER A 64 -18.11 -10.39 3.53
C SER A 64 -17.27 -11.44 2.81
N LEU A 65 -16.71 -12.38 3.57
CA LEU A 65 -15.82 -13.45 3.14
C LEU A 65 -16.44 -14.41 2.12
N ASN A 66 -17.73 -14.29 1.81
CA ASN A 66 -18.48 -15.26 1.00
C ASN A 66 -19.56 -14.65 0.07
N LYS A 67 -19.59 -13.33 -0.16
CA LYS A 67 -20.52 -12.73 -1.13
C LYS A 67 -19.78 -12.01 -2.24
N GLU A 68 -20.15 -12.33 -3.47
CA GLU A 68 -19.85 -11.52 -4.63
C GLU A 68 -20.20 -10.06 -4.36
N ARG A 69 -19.25 -9.16 -4.63
CA ARG A 69 -19.40 -7.72 -4.39
C ARG A 69 -20.55 -7.16 -5.22
N GLY A 70 -21.59 -6.67 -4.55
CA GLY A 70 -22.73 -6.06 -5.23
C GLY A 70 -22.37 -4.72 -5.88
N LYS A 71 -23.12 -4.32 -6.93
CA LYS A 71 -22.95 -3.02 -7.63
C LYS A 71 -22.90 -1.82 -6.69
N ILE A 72 -23.77 -1.81 -5.69
CA ILE A 72 -23.89 -0.72 -4.72
C ILE A 72 -22.63 -0.62 -3.87
N GLU A 73 -22.15 -1.74 -3.33
CA GLU A 73 -20.94 -1.76 -2.52
C GLU A 73 -19.70 -1.36 -3.33
N PHE A 74 -19.61 -1.82 -4.58
CA PHE A 74 -18.56 -1.37 -5.50
C PHE A 74 -18.61 0.15 -5.71
N GLY A 75 -19.78 0.69 -6.05
CA GLY A 75 -19.97 2.12 -6.27
C GLY A 75 -19.63 2.96 -5.03
N LEU A 76 -20.08 2.54 -3.85
CA LEU A 76 -19.77 3.23 -2.59
C LEU A 76 -18.27 3.21 -2.26
N SER A 77 -17.60 2.08 -2.49
CA SER A 77 -16.16 1.97 -2.22
C SER A 77 -15.35 2.85 -3.16
N LEU A 78 -15.72 2.85 -4.45
CA LEU A 78 -15.08 3.68 -5.46
C LEU A 78 -15.33 5.16 -5.18
N ALA A 79 -16.57 5.53 -4.86
CA ALA A 79 -16.91 6.89 -4.46
C ALA A 79 -16.07 7.35 -3.27
N PHE A 80 -15.94 6.52 -2.23
CA PHE A 80 -15.09 6.83 -1.08
C PHE A 80 -13.61 7.00 -1.46
N GLY A 81 -13.08 6.14 -2.33
CA GLY A 81 -11.73 6.24 -2.88
C GLY A 81 -11.49 7.55 -3.64
N VAL A 82 -12.43 7.90 -4.53
CA VAL A 82 -12.39 9.13 -5.33
C VAL A 82 -12.52 10.37 -4.44
N THR A 83 -13.43 10.37 -3.47
CA THR A 83 -13.57 11.49 -2.53
C THR A 83 -12.28 11.71 -1.74
N GLY A 84 -11.65 10.64 -1.23
CA GLY A 84 -10.35 10.75 -0.54
C GLY A 84 -9.25 11.34 -1.43
N ALA A 85 -9.18 10.92 -2.70
CA ALA A 85 -8.25 11.49 -3.67
C ALA A 85 -8.53 12.97 -3.97
N CYS A 86 -9.80 13.34 -4.17
CA CYS A 86 -10.19 14.73 -4.40
C CYS A 86 -9.88 15.62 -3.18
N CYS A 87 -10.12 15.15 -1.95
CA CYS A 87 -9.78 15.88 -0.74
C CYS A 87 -8.27 16.09 -0.58
N ALA A 88 -7.45 15.09 -0.96
CA ALA A 88 -6.00 15.20 -0.93
C ALA A 88 -5.49 16.28 -1.91
N VAL A 89 -5.98 16.25 -3.15
CA VAL A 89 -5.63 17.25 -4.17
C VAL A 89 -6.14 18.64 -3.80
N TYR A 90 -7.36 18.73 -3.25
CA TYR A 90 -7.95 19.99 -2.80
C TYR A 90 -7.13 20.62 -1.68
N LEU A 91 -6.72 19.86 -0.67
CA LEU A 91 -5.99 20.44 0.46
C LEU A 91 -4.62 21.00 0.03
N ILE A 92 -3.87 20.30 -0.83
CA ILE A 92 -2.60 20.85 -1.32
C ILE A 92 -2.80 22.10 -2.18
N SER A 93 -3.84 22.15 -3.01
CA SER A 93 -4.08 23.37 -3.78
C SER A 93 -4.44 24.57 -2.90
N MET A 94 -4.84 24.34 -1.65
CA MET A 94 -5.11 25.36 -0.65
C MET A 94 -3.92 25.66 0.28
N GLU A 95 -2.78 24.97 0.14
CA GLU A 95 -1.63 25.08 1.05
C GLU A 95 -1.18 26.53 1.25
N ASP A 96 -0.84 27.23 0.17
CA ASP A 96 -0.39 28.62 0.20
C ASP A 96 -1.43 29.54 0.84
N ALA A 97 -2.72 29.30 0.55
CA ALA A 97 -3.82 30.09 1.07
C ALA A 97 -4.01 29.88 2.58
N ILE A 98 -3.82 28.66 3.09
CA ILE A 98 -3.87 28.33 4.52
C ILE A 98 -2.73 29.03 5.26
N TYR A 99 -1.50 28.97 4.73
CA TYR A 99 -0.36 29.67 5.31
C TYR A 99 -0.55 31.19 5.30
N ALA A 100 -1.07 31.76 4.21
CA ALA A 100 -1.35 33.19 4.12
C ALA A 100 -2.38 33.68 5.16
N ARG A 101 -3.25 32.78 5.65
CA ARG A 101 -4.22 33.06 6.71
C ARG A 101 -3.71 32.74 8.12
N GLY A 102 -2.41 32.44 8.28
CA GLY A 102 -1.85 32.09 9.58
C GLY A 102 -2.33 30.73 10.10
N VAL A 103 -2.54 29.76 9.19
CA VAL A 103 -2.91 28.38 9.54
C VAL A 103 -4.35 28.24 10.05
N HIS A 104 -5.22 29.19 9.70
CA HIS A 104 -6.66 29.09 9.93
C HIS A 104 -7.39 28.39 8.77
N LEU A 105 -8.11 27.32 9.12
CA LEU A 105 -8.82 26.45 8.19
C LEU A 105 -10.24 26.95 7.95
N ASN A 106 -10.58 27.11 6.68
CA ASN A 106 -11.95 27.35 6.24
C ASN A 106 -12.80 26.08 6.34
N GLN A 107 -14.12 26.23 6.27
CA GLN A 107 -15.07 25.09 6.37
C GLN A 107 -14.78 23.97 5.35
N GLY A 108 -14.39 24.32 4.11
CA GLY A 108 -14.03 23.33 3.09
C GLY A 108 -12.78 22.51 3.47
N GLU A 109 -11.78 23.17 4.06
CA GLU A 109 -10.52 22.56 4.48
C GLU A 109 -10.72 21.68 5.71
N TRP A 110 -11.59 22.10 6.63
CA TRP A 110 -12.07 21.28 7.74
C TRP A 110 -12.70 19.98 7.25
N ILE A 111 -13.67 20.08 6.34
CA ILE A 111 -14.37 18.92 5.79
C ILE A 111 -13.40 17.99 5.08
N ALA A 112 -12.54 18.53 4.21
CA ALA A 112 -11.57 17.73 3.46
C ALA A 112 -10.54 17.06 4.37
N GLY A 113 -10.05 17.74 5.40
CA GLY A 113 -9.11 17.17 6.36
C GLY A 113 -9.72 16.03 7.16
N ILE A 114 -10.96 16.20 7.64
CA ILE A 114 -11.69 15.15 8.37
C ILE A 114 -11.90 13.95 7.46
N ILE A 115 -12.32 14.16 6.20
CA ILE A 115 -12.46 13.09 5.22
C ILE A 115 -11.14 12.34 5.03
N LEU A 116 -10.00 13.04 4.91
CA LEU A 116 -8.70 12.38 4.78
C LEU A 116 -8.32 11.52 5.99
N ILE A 117 -8.58 11.99 7.21
CA ILE A 117 -8.34 11.18 8.42
C ILE A 117 -9.23 9.94 8.40
N LEU A 118 -10.52 10.09 8.08
CA LEU A 118 -11.45 8.97 7.97
C LEU A 118 -11.05 7.99 6.87
N SER A 119 -10.59 8.50 5.72
CA SER A 119 -10.06 7.69 4.63
C SER A 119 -8.79 6.95 5.04
N ALA A 120 -7.87 7.57 5.78
CA ALA A 120 -6.67 6.91 6.28
C ALA A 120 -7.01 5.76 7.25
N ILE A 121 -7.93 5.98 8.19
CA ILE A 121 -8.45 4.94 9.11
C ILE A 121 -9.08 3.80 8.31
N GLU A 122 -9.95 4.12 7.35
CA GLU A 122 -10.70 3.11 6.61
C GLU A 122 -9.83 2.33 5.61
N PHE A 123 -8.91 2.99 4.91
CA PHE A 123 -8.00 2.31 3.99
C PHE A 123 -7.02 1.42 4.72
N THR A 124 -6.42 1.89 5.82
CA THR A 124 -5.54 1.05 6.64
C THR A 124 -6.28 -0.13 7.26
N ARG A 125 -7.56 0.05 7.67
CA ARG A 125 -8.43 -1.06 8.11
C ARG A 125 -8.60 -2.12 7.02
N ARG A 126 -8.83 -1.70 5.78
CA ARG A 126 -9.06 -2.59 4.64
C ARG A 126 -7.80 -3.34 4.21
N THR A 127 -6.64 -2.70 4.26
CA THR A 127 -5.38 -3.25 3.73
C THR A 127 -4.54 -3.98 4.78
N THR A 128 -4.53 -3.52 6.02
CA THR A 128 -3.64 -4.02 7.09
C THR A 128 -4.35 -4.58 8.31
N GLY A 129 -5.66 -4.33 8.45
CA GLY A 129 -6.45 -4.76 9.61
C GLY A 129 -6.59 -3.66 10.68
N LEU A 130 -6.97 -4.04 11.90
CA LEU A 130 -7.45 -3.08 12.91
C LEU A 130 -6.34 -2.34 13.69
N ILE A 131 -5.10 -2.81 13.63
CA ILE A 131 -4.02 -2.29 14.47
C ILE A 131 -3.73 -0.81 14.16
N ILE A 132 -3.45 -0.47 12.89
CA ILE A 132 -3.15 0.91 12.48
C ILE A 132 -4.34 1.86 12.74
N PRO A 133 -5.59 1.53 12.34
CA PRO A 133 -6.77 2.33 12.69
C PRO A 133 -6.90 2.67 14.17
N VAL A 134 -6.70 1.67 15.04
CA VAL A 134 -6.78 1.85 16.49
C VAL A 134 -5.68 2.79 16.98
N LEU A 135 -4.46 2.64 16.46
CA LEU A 135 -3.34 3.53 16.79
C LEU A 135 -3.63 4.98 16.36
N ILE A 136 -4.21 5.20 15.18
CA ILE A 136 -4.60 6.54 14.72
C ILE A 136 -5.60 7.18 15.71
N ILE A 137 -6.66 6.45 16.07
CA ILE A 137 -7.68 6.95 17.01
C ILE A 137 -7.09 7.23 18.39
N LEU A 138 -6.26 6.32 18.89
CA LEU A 138 -5.59 6.47 20.19
C LEU A 138 -4.68 7.70 20.19
N ALA A 139 -3.86 7.88 19.15
CA ALA A 139 -2.96 9.02 19.03
C ALA A 139 -3.72 10.35 18.93
N LEU A 140 -4.76 10.44 18.09
CA LEU A 140 -5.56 11.65 17.93
C LEU A 140 -6.31 12.04 19.21
N THR A 141 -6.88 11.05 19.91
CA THR A 141 -7.58 11.31 21.19
C THR A 141 -6.59 11.64 22.32
N TYR A 142 -5.38 11.08 22.30
CA TYR A 142 -4.32 11.38 23.25
C TYR A 142 -3.88 12.83 23.16
N VAL A 143 -3.50 13.27 21.94
CA VAL A 143 -3.05 14.66 21.72
C VAL A 143 -4.19 15.66 21.81
N GLY A 144 -5.44 15.22 21.68
CA GLY A 144 -6.61 16.09 21.77
C GLY A 144 -7.15 16.29 23.18
N TRP A 145 -7.13 15.26 24.03
CA TRP A 145 -7.86 15.33 25.30
C TRP A 145 -7.15 14.65 26.48
N TRP A 146 -6.93 13.34 26.41
CA TRP A 146 -6.57 12.58 27.62
C TRP A 146 -5.07 12.60 27.94
N GLY A 147 -4.20 13.04 27.01
CA GLY A 147 -2.78 13.26 27.28
C GLY A 147 -2.51 14.31 28.37
N ALA A 148 -3.44 15.24 28.59
CA ALA A 148 -3.35 16.24 29.65
C ALA A 148 -3.63 15.65 31.05
N MET A 149 -4.34 14.51 31.09
CA MET A 149 -4.66 13.77 32.31
C MET A 149 -3.52 12.81 32.71
N VAL A 150 -2.57 12.55 31.81
CA VAL A 150 -1.43 11.67 32.07
C VAL A 150 -0.34 12.43 32.83
N GLY A 151 0.24 11.78 33.85
CA GLY A 151 1.34 12.33 34.64
C GLY A 151 2.73 11.95 34.12
N GLY A 152 3.76 12.60 34.66
CA GLY A 152 5.16 12.27 34.37
C GLY A 152 5.59 12.64 32.94
N VAL A 153 6.48 11.84 32.36
CA VAL A 153 7.09 12.07 31.03
C VAL A 153 6.06 12.06 29.90
N PHE A 154 4.91 11.42 30.11
CA PHE A 154 3.82 11.34 29.14
C PHE A 154 2.79 12.47 29.30
N LYS A 155 3.03 13.49 30.14
CA LYS A 155 2.11 14.62 30.22
C LYS A 155 2.17 15.46 28.95
N PHE A 156 1.03 15.67 28.31
CA PHE A 156 0.91 16.50 27.12
C PHE A 156 -0.28 17.44 27.22
N SER A 157 -0.06 18.76 27.09
CA SER A 157 -1.09 19.77 27.38
C SER A 157 -2.32 19.72 26.46
N GLY A 158 -2.25 18.98 25.36
CA GLY A 158 -3.31 18.92 24.35
C GLY A 158 -3.12 19.97 23.25
N LEU A 159 -3.76 19.73 22.11
CA LEU A 159 -3.78 20.63 20.96
C LEU A 159 -5.22 21.02 20.62
N THR A 160 -5.42 22.22 20.05
CA THR A 160 -6.73 22.59 19.52
C THR A 160 -7.10 21.65 18.35
N PRO A 161 -8.39 21.36 18.13
CA PRO A 161 -8.81 20.50 17.01
C PRO A 161 -8.29 20.98 15.65
N GLU A 162 -8.20 22.29 15.44
CA GLU A 162 -7.64 22.89 14.21
C GLU A 162 -6.16 22.56 14.05
N THR A 163 -5.39 22.70 15.14
CA THR A 163 -3.96 22.36 15.16
C THR A 163 -3.74 20.88 14.91
N ILE A 164 -4.59 20.01 15.49
CA ILE A 164 -4.53 18.56 15.27
C ILE A 164 -4.78 18.26 13.80
N LEU A 165 -5.84 18.84 13.22
CA LEU A 165 -6.21 18.59 11.84
C LEU A 165 -5.12 19.07 10.89
N PHE A 166 -4.64 20.30 11.07
CA PHE A 166 -3.56 20.86 10.27
C PHE A 166 -2.29 20.01 10.35
N ARG A 167 -1.81 19.69 11.56
CA ARG A 167 -0.60 18.87 11.74
C ARG A 167 -0.75 17.46 11.21
N SER A 168 -1.96 16.88 11.28
CA SER A 168 -2.23 15.55 10.73
C SER A 168 -2.08 15.49 9.22
N ILE A 169 -2.23 16.61 8.50
CA ILE A 169 -2.13 16.64 7.03
C ILE A 169 -0.79 17.22 6.58
N TYR A 170 -0.41 18.37 7.12
CA TYR A 170 0.74 19.18 6.67
C TYR A 170 2.00 19.00 7.51
N GLY A 171 1.91 18.31 8.65
CA GLY A 171 3.08 18.04 9.49
C GLY A 171 4.04 17.03 8.86
N ASP A 172 5.32 17.14 9.17
CA ASP A 172 6.37 16.20 8.73
C ASP A 172 6.15 14.77 9.25
N ASP A 173 5.43 14.61 10.35
CA ASP A 173 5.01 13.33 10.93
C ASP A 173 3.54 12.98 10.60
N GLY A 174 2.88 13.81 9.78
CA GLY A 174 1.49 13.66 9.36
C GLY A 174 1.30 12.71 8.19
N LEU A 175 0.09 12.69 7.65
CA LEU A 175 -0.37 11.80 6.58
C LEU A 175 0.50 11.89 5.33
N PHE A 176 0.93 13.10 4.96
CA PHE A 176 1.78 13.36 3.79
C PHE A 176 3.25 13.65 4.17
N GLY A 177 3.64 13.31 5.39
CA GLY A 177 4.97 13.57 5.93
C GLY A 177 6.07 12.60 5.45
N THR A 178 7.07 12.41 6.31
CA THR A 178 8.30 11.64 6.02
C THR A 178 8.01 10.18 5.68
N ILE A 179 7.06 9.52 6.34
CA ILE A 179 6.70 8.12 6.05
C ILE A 179 6.11 8.02 4.63
N ALA A 180 5.22 8.93 4.26
CA ALA A 180 4.67 8.99 2.91
C ALA A 180 5.74 9.32 1.86
N ARG A 181 6.74 10.16 2.21
CA ARG A 181 7.89 10.45 1.36
C ARG A 181 8.69 9.18 1.07
N ILE A 182 9.05 8.42 2.09
CA ILE A 182 9.78 7.15 1.91
C ILE A 182 8.96 6.18 1.04
N SER A 183 7.64 6.15 1.22
CA SER A 183 6.72 5.35 0.41
C SER A 183 6.73 5.75 -1.07
N SER A 184 6.55 7.04 -1.35
CA SER A 184 6.40 7.58 -2.71
C SER A 184 7.72 7.63 -3.50
N THR A 185 8.86 7.72 -2.81
CA THR A 185 10.18 7.78 -3.46
C THR A 185 10.82 6.41 -3.61
N PHE A 186 11.13 5.75 -2.49
CA PHE A 186 11.96 4.55 -2.50
C PHE A 186 11.12 3.29 -2.59
N VAL A 187 10.17 3.12 -1.66
CA VAL A 187 9.41 1.86 -1.53
C VAL A 187 8.64 1.56 -2.82
N PHE A 188 7.93 2.55 -3.38
CA PHE A 188 7.19 2.33 -4.61
C PHE A 188 8.10 2.00 -5.80
N MET A 189 9.23 2.70 -5.98
CA MET A 189 10.19 2.42 -7.06
C MET A 189 10.79 1.02 -6.93
N PHE A 190 11.13 0.58 -5.72
CA PHE A 190 11.60 -0.78 -5.46
C PHE A 190 10.55 -1.83 -5.81
N ILE A 191 9.29 -1.63 -5.40
CA ILE A 191 8.19 -2.56 -5.73
C ILE A 191 7.97 -2.61 -7.25
N LEU A 192 7.96 -1.45 -7.92
CA LEU A 192 7.77 -1.38 -9.38
C LEU A 192 8.89 -2.09 -10.13
N PHE A 193 10.15 -1.84 -9.73
CA PHE A 193 11.31 -2.50 -10.29
C PHE A 193 11.31 -4.01 -10.02
N GLY A 194 10.96 -4.43 -8.80
CA GLY A 194 10.82 -5.84 -8.46
C GLY A 194 9.75 -6.54 -9.31
N ALA A 195 8.58 -5.91 -9.48
CA ALA A 195 7.52 -6.41 -10.35
C ALA A 195 7.96 -6.50 -11.82
N PHE A 196 8.74 -5.53 -12.30
CA PHE A 196 9.32 -5.56 -13.64
C PHE A 196 10.31 -6.73 -13.80
N LEU A 197 11.25 -6.92 -12.87
CA LEU A 197 12.22 -8.02 -12.92
C LEU A 197 11.56 -9.41 -12.88
N LEU A 198 10.53 -9.56 -12.05
CA LEU A 198 9.76 -10.81 -11.99
C LEU A 198 9.07 -11.11 -13.34
N ARG A 199 8.62 -10.08 -14.06
CA ARG A 199 7.96 -10.25 -15.37
C ARG A 199 8.92 -10.29 -16.55
N SER A 200 10.13 -9.76 -16.43
CA SER A 200 11.13 -9.74 -17.50
C SER A 200 11.87 -11.08 -17.68
N GLY A 201 11.57 -12.08 -16.85
CA GLY A 201 12.28 -13.37 -16.83
C GLY A 201 13.58 -13.36 -16.02
N ALA A 202 13.88 -12.27 -15.29
CA ALA A 202 15.06 -12.23 -14.42
C ALA A 202 14.95 -13.24 -13.27
N GLY A 203 13.73 -13.56 -12.81
CA GLY A 203 13.50 -14.64 -11.86
C GLY A 203 13.98 -16.01 -12.37
N ASP A 204 13.70 -16.33 -13.64
CA ASP A 204 14.18 -17.56 -14.27
C ASP A 204 15.70 -17.56 -14.40
N PHE A 205 16.30 -16.41 -14.72
CA PHE A 205 17.75 -16.24 -14.71
C PHE A 205 18.36 -16.52 -13.33
N VAL A 206 17.76 -15.99 -12.25
CA VAL A 206 18.20 -16.22 -10.87
C VAL A 206 18.12 -17.71 -10.51
N ILE A 207 17.04 -18.40 -10.89
CA ILE A 207 16.91 -19.86 -10.68
C ILE A 207 17.99 -20.62 -11.46
N ASN A 208 18.27 -20.24 -12.71
CA ASN A 208 19.30 -20.88 -13.51
C ASN A 208 20.71 -20.62 -12.96
N LEU A 209 20.98 -19.43 -12.43
CA LEU A 209 22.22 -19.10 -11.75
C LEU A 209 22.39 -19.94 -10.47
N ALA A 210 21.35 -20.02 -9.64
CA ALA A 210 21.34 -20.86 -8.44
C ALA A 210 21.61 -22.33 -8.79
N ARG A 211 21.00 -22.85 -9.87
CA ARG A 211 21.28 -24.20 -10.39
C ARG A 211 22.75 -24.38 -10.81
N ALA A 212 23.32 -23.42 -11.52
CA ALA A 212 24.72 -23.48 -11.96
C ALA A 212 25.73 -23.44 -10.80
N MET A 213 25.41 -22.69 -9.75
CA MET A 213 26.23 -22.60 -8.54
C MET A 213 26.08 -23.85 -7.68
N ALA A 214 24.84 -24.24 -7.34
CA ALA A 214 24.57 -25.17 -6.27
C ALA A 214 24.12 -26.58 -6.70
N GLY A 215 23.66 -26.76 -7.94
CA GLY A 215 23.02 -28.01 -8.40
C GLY A 215 23.93 -29.24 -8.41
N ARG A 216 25.25 -29.03 -8.39
CA ARG A 216 26.29 -30.08 -8.38
C ARG A 216 26.74 -30.50 -6.98
N PHE A 217 26.32 -29.79 -5.93
CA PHE A 217 26.66 -30.16 -4.56
C PHE A 217 25.69 -31.19 -3.99
N VAL A 218 26.13 -31.92 -2.96
CA VAL A 218 25.27 -32.81 -2.19
C VAL A 218 24.16 -31.97 -1.54
N GLY A 219 22.90 -32.37 -1.75
CA GLY A 219 21.74 -31.56 -1.36
C GLY A 219 21.45 -30.38 -2.30
N GLY A 220 22.09 -30.33 -3.48
CA GLY A 220 22.03 -29.25 -4.47
C GLY A 220 20.61 -28.71 -4.74
N PRO A 221 19.59 -29.56 -4.94
CA PRO A 221 18.20 -29.11 -5.11
C PRO A 221 17.66 -28.25 -3.96
N GLY A 222 18.02 -28.54 -2.71
CA GLY A 222 17.66 -27.73 -1.55
C GLY A 222 18.45 -26.42 -1.48
N LEU A 223 19.76 -26.45 -1.78
CA LEU A 223 20.59 -25.24 -1.84
C LEU A 223 20.12 -24.29 -2.96
N VAL A 224 19.75 -24.83 -4.12
CA VAL A 224 19.15 -24.07 -5.22
C VAL A 224 17.88 -23.37 -4.77
N ALA A 225 17.02 -24.06 -4.02
CA ALA A 225 15.81 -23.46 -3.46
C ALA A 225 16.14 -22.29 -2.52
N VAL A 226 17.06 -22.48 -1.57
CA VAL A 226 17.47 -21.41 -0.63
C VAL A 226 18.08 -20.21 -1.35
N PHE A 227 19.01 -20.43 -2.30
CA PHE A 227 19.63 -19.32 -3.04
C PHE A 227 18.65 -18.59 -3.96
N ALA A 228 17.81 -19.32 -4.69
CA ALA A 228 16.82 -18.71 -5.59
C ALA A 228 15.74 -17.96 -4.81
N SER A 229 15.23 -18.55 -3.73
CA SER A 229 14.26 -17.94 -2.82
C SER A 229 14.84 -16.72 -2.12
N GLY A 230 16.08 -16.80 -1.62
CA GLY A 230 16.76 -15.65 -1.02
C GLY A 230 16.95 -14.49 -2.00
N LEU A 231 17.48 -14.76 -3.21
CA LEU A 231 17.70 -13.73 -4.22
C LEU A 231 16.39 -13.14 -4.78
N THR A 232 15.36 -13.96 -4.95
CA THR A 232 14.04 -13.49 -5.42
C THR A 232 13.27 -12.78 -4.31
N GLY A 233 13.47 -13.20 -3.06
CA GLY A 233 12.93 -12.58 -1.85
C GLY A 233 13.47 -11.18 -1.62
N THR A 234 14.78 -10.93 -1.83
CA THR A 234 15.34 -9.58 -1.70
C THR A 234 14.80 -8.60 -2.74
N ILE A 235 14.41 -9.10 -3.93
CA ILE A 235 13.85 -8.28 -5.01
C ILE A 235 12.36 -8.02 -4.77
N SER A 236 11.60 -9.06 -4.41
CA SER A 236 10.14 -8.99 -4.33
C SER A 236 9.62 -8.49 -2.98
N GLY A 237 10.37 -8.70 -1.90
CA GLY A 237 9.97 -8.36 -0.53
C GLY A 237 8.68 -9.03 -0.05
N SER A 238 8.18 -10.05 -0.76
CA SER A 238 6.88 -10.68 -0.49
C SER A 238 6.99 -12.19 -0.49
N ALA A 239 6.74 -12.80 0.68
CA ALA A 239 6.73 -14.26 0.84
C ALA A 239 5.73 -14.94 -0.11
N VAL A 240 4.53 -14.37 -0.27
CA VAL A 240 3.51 -14.91 -1.18
C VAL A 240 3.96 -14.85 -2.64
N ALA A 241 4.58 -13.74 -3.06
CA ALA A 241 5.10 -13.61 -4.43
C ALA A 241 6.26 -14.57 -4.68
N ASN A 242 7.11 -14.78 -3.68
CA ASN A 242 8.23 -15.70 -3.73
C ASN A 242 7.73 -17.15 -3.91
N THR A 243 6.84 -17.64 -3.04
CA THR A 243 6.28 -19.00 -3.19
C THR A 243 5.53 -19.20 -4.51
N ALA A 244 4.85 -18.16 -5.02
CA ALA A 244 4.15 -18.22 -6.30
C ALA A 244 5.08 -18.17 -7.54
N SER A 245 6.32 -17.72 -7.38
CA SER A 245 7.30 -17.58 -8.48
C SER A 245 8.39 -18.64 -8.42
N THR A 246 9.21 -18.66 -7.38
CA THR A 246 10.27 -19.66 -7.19
C THR A 246 9.68 -20.99 -6.74
N GLY A 247 8.71 -20.98 -5.83
CA GLY A 247 8.15 -22.19 -5.22
C GLY A 247 7.51 -23.17 -6.19
N VAL A 248 6.89 -22.67 -7.26
CA VAL A 248 6.32 -23.52 -8.33
C VAL A 248 7.38 -24.31 -9.10
N ILE A 249 8.66 -23.90 -9.03
CA ILE A 249 9.79 -24.59 -9.67
C ILE A 249 10.63 -25.35 -8.64
N THR A 250 10.93 -24.76 -7.49
CA THR A 250 11.84 -25.32 -6.48
C THR A 250 11.21 -26.46 -5.70
N ILE A 251 9.92 -26.38 -5.33
CA ILE A 251 9.24 -27.44 -4.57
C ILE A 251 9.17 -28.75 -5.38
N PRO A 252 8.71 -28.77 -6.65
CA PRO A 252 8.73 -30.00 -7.46
C PRO A 252 10.15 -30.53 -7.68
N LEU A 253 11.13 -29.64 -7.82
CA LEU A 253 12.53 -30.00 -8.01
C LEU A 253 13.12 -30.69 -6.78
N MET A 254 12.86 -30.18 -5.56
CA MET A 254 13.25 -30.83 -4.31
C MET A 254 12.52 -32.17 -4.13
N LYS A 255 11.21 -32.24 -4.39
CA LYS A 255 10.47 -33.50 -4.29
C LYS A 255 11.01 -34.58 -5.22
N LYS A 256 11.34 -34.23 -6.47
CA LYS A 256 11.97 -35.17 -7.43
C LYS A 256 13.35 -35.65 -6.99
N ALA A 257 14.04 -34.85 -6.17
CA ALA A 257 15.33 -35.19 -5.60
C ALA A 257 15.25 -36.01 -4.28
N GLY A 258 14.04 -36.39 -3.85
CA GLY A 258 13.84 -37.25 -2.68
C GLY A 258 13.55 -36.51 -1.36
N PHE A 259 13.40 -35.18 -1.38
CA PHE A 259 13.01 -34.43 -0.18
C PHE A 259 11.52 -34.64 0.14
N GLU A 260 11.19 -34.75 1.43
CA GLU A 260 9.79 -34.81 1.85
C GLU A 260 9.04 -33.53 1.46
N ALA A 261 7.77 -33.69 1.04
CA ALA A 261 6.95 -32.57 0.59
C ALA A 261 6.80 -31.47 1.66
N LYS A 262 6.72 -31.84 2.95
CA LYS A 262 6.64 -30.88 4.06
C LYS A 262 7.94 -30.08 4.22
N PHE A 263 9.09 -30.76 4.11
CA PHE A 263 10.39 -30.11 4.18
C PHE A 263 10.60 -29.17 2.98
N ALA A 264 10.28 -29.61 1.76
CA ALA A 264 10.38 -28.80 0.55
C ALA A 264 9.52 -27.52 0.64
N ALA A 265 8.30 -27.61 1.17
CA ALA A 265 7.46 -26.44 1.41
C ALA A 265 8.05 -25.52 2.50
N GLY A 266 8.61 -26.09 3.58
CA GLY A 266 9.22 -25.32 4.66
C GLY A 266 10.53 -24.62 4.27
N VAL A 267 11.29 -25.15 3.32
CA VAL A 267 12.51 -24.50 2.79
C VAL A 267 12.17 -23.30 1.89
N GLU A 268 11.01 -23.33 1.23
CA GLU A 268 10.57 -22.30 0.29
C GLU A 268 9.78 -21.16 0.96
N ALA A 269 9.14 -21.44 2.09
CA ALA A 269 8.35 -20.49 2.88
C ALA A 269 9.23 -19.48 3.63
#